data_AF-A0A519SVS5-F1
#
_entry.id   AF-A0A519SVS5-F1
#
_cell.length_a   1.000
_cell.length_b   1.000
_cell.length_c   1.000
_cell.angle_alpha   90.00
_cell.angle_beta   90.00
_cell.angle_gamma   90.00
#
_symmetry.space_group_name_H-M   'P 1'
#
loop_
_entity.id
_entity.type
_entity.pdbx_description
1 polymer ?
#
loop_
_entity_poly.entity_id
_entity_poly.type
_entity_poly.pdbx_seq_one_letter_code
_entity_poly.pdbx_strand_id
1 'polypeptide(L)' 'LALSTVKSHLERAYTKGLDLRMHDFLSDSQLAEIAAARAQLGGAPALRDLFDHLREKYDYFQLRLAGIKQQRGR' A
#
# COMPACT_ATOMS: atom_id res chain seq x y z
N LEU A 1 -2.48 17.19 15.66
CA LEU A 1 -2.68 15.72 15.56
C LEU A 1 -1.37 15.08 15.12
N ALA A 2 -0.97 13.96 15.70
CA ALA A 2 0.18 13.21 15.21
C ALA A 2 -0.15 12.57 13.85
N LEU A 3 0.75 12.69 12.87
CA LEU A 3 0.59 12.16 11.51
C LEU A 3 0.26 10.64 11.51
N SER A 4 0.83 9.91 12.46
CA SER A 4 0.64 8.47 12.65
C SER A 4 -0.81 8.10 12.98
N THR A 5 -1.52 8.95 13.72
CA THR A 5 -2.93 8.76 14.08
C THR A 5 -3.82 8.94 12.85
N VAL A 6 -3.52 9.93 12.01
CA VAL A 6 -4.26 10.16 10.76
C VAL A 6 -4.06 8.99 9.79
N LYS A 7 -2.82 8.53 9.59
CA LYS A 7 -2.50 7.35 8.77
C LYS A 7 -3.26 6.10 9.26
N SER A 8 -3.26 5.83 10.57
CA SER A 8 -3.97 4.68 11.15
C SER A 8 -5.50 4.75 10.95
N HIS A 9 -6.09 5.95 11.05
CA HIS A 9 -7.51 6.14 10.78
C HIS A 9 -7.84 5.94 9.30
N LEU A 10 -6.99 6.41 8.39
CA LEU A 10 -7.13 6.21 6.95
C LEU A 10 -7.02 4.72 6.57
N GLU A 11 -6.06 3.98 7.12
CA GLU A 11 -5.95 2.53 6.94
C GLU A 11 -7.24 1.81 7.35
N ARG A 12 -7.77 2.16 8.54
CA ARG A 12 -9.02 1.60 9.05
C ARG A 12 -10.20 1.95 8.16
N ALA A 13 -10.31 3.20 7.71
CA ALA A 13 -11.36 3.63 6.80
C ALA A 13 -11.30 2.85 5.48
N TYR A 14 -10.11 2.68 4.91
CA TYR A 14 -9.94 1.92 3.68
C TYR A 14 -10.31 0.45 3.83
N THR A 15 -9.88 -0.16 4.93
CA THR A 15 -10.18 -1.56 5.26
C THR A 15 -11.68 -1.76 5.49
N LYS A 16 -12.37 -0.77 6.07
CA LYS A 16 -13.82 -0.79 6.29
C LYS A 16 -14.64 -0.63 5.02
N GLY A 17 -13.98 -0.37 3.89
CA GLY A 17 -14.63 -0.34 2.61
C GLY A 17 -14.88 1.05 2.06
N LEU A 18 -14.52 2.12 2.80
CA LEU A 18 -14.64 3.48 2.29
C LEU A 18 -13.72 3.68 1.08
N ASP A 19 -14.25 4.33 0.06
CA ASP A 19 -13.49 4.70 -1.13
C ASP A 19 -12.54 5.86 -0.76
N LEU A 20 -11.29 5.52 -0.51
CA LEU A 20 -10.24 6.52 -0.43
C LEU A 20 -9.73 6.77 -1.84
N ARG A 21 -9.55 8.06 -2.15
CA ARG A 21 -8.82 8.50 -3.34
C ARG A 21 -7.39 7.99 -3.24
N MET A 22 -7.17 6.76 -3.68
CA MET A 22 -5.87 6.11 -3.70
C MET A 22 -4.81 6.97 -4.37
N HIS A 23 -5.23 7.69 -5.42
CA HIS A 23 -4.40 8.62 -6.18
C HIS A 23 -3.79 9.77 -5.35
N ASP A 24 -4.36 10.12 -4.18
CA ASP A 24 -3.80 11.10 -3.24
C ASP A 24 -2.57 10.54 -2.49
N PHE A 25 -2.47 9.21 -2.38
CA PHE A 25 -1.42 8.53 -1.61
C PHE A 25 -0.43 7.77 -2.49
N LEU A 26 -0.95 7.19 -3.59
CA LEU A 26 -0.24 6.37 -4.54
C LEU A 26 -0.84 6.56 -5.94
N SER A 27 -0.04 7.05 -6.88
CA SER A 27 -0.41 7.09 -8.30
C SER A 27 -0.53 5.67 -8.87
N ASP A 28 -1.25 5.50 -9.98
CA ASP A 28 -1.36 4.19 -10.64
C ASP A 28 0.01 3.61 -11.06
N SER A 29 0.97 4.46 -11.44
CA SER A 29 2.35 4.01 -11.71
C SER A 29 3.04 3.44 -10.48
N GLN A 30 2.82 4.04 -9.29
CA GLN A 30 3.42 3.56 -8.04
C GLN A 30 2.75 2.25 -7.60
N LEU A 31 1.44 2.14 -7.78
CA LEU A 31 0.70 0.90 -7.54
C LEU A 31 1.18 -0.22 -8.46
N ALA A 32 1.43 0.07 -9.74
CA ALA A 32 1.99 -0.89 -10.68
C ALA A 32 3.42 -1.31 -10.28
N GLU A 33 4.26 -0.37 -9.82
CA GLU A 33 5.59 -0.65 -9.27
C GLU A 33 5.52 -1.61 -8.07
N ILE A 34 4.65 -1.32 -7.11
CA ILE A 34 4.46 -2.14 -5.91
C ILE A 34 3.91 -3.51 -6.28
N ALA A 35 2.94 -3.59 -7.20
CA ALA A 35 2.38 -4.84 -7.67
C ALA A 35 3.42 -5.70 -8.42
N ALA A 36 4.27 -5.08 -9.24
CA ALA A 36 5.36 -5.75 -9.94
C ALA A 36 6.41 -6.27 -8.98
N ALA A 37 6.85 -5.45 -8.01
CA ALA A 37 7.75 -5.87 -6.94
C ALA A 37 7.18 -7.05 -6.15
N ARG A 38 5.88 -6.99 -5.84
CA ARG A 38 5.18 -8.08 -5.15
C ARG A 38 5.14 -9.37 -5.96
N ALA A 39 4.93 -9.27 -7.28
CA ALA A 39 4.96 -10.41 -8.19
C ALA A 39 6.37 -11.01 -8.30
N GLN A 40 7.41 -10.19 -8.36
CA GLN A 40 8.81 -10.63 -8.38
C GLN A 40 9.20 -11.39 -7.11
N LEU A 41 8.65 -11.00 -5.96
CA LEU A 41 8.88 -11.66 -4.68
C LEU A 41 7.95 -12.87 -4.41
N GLY A 42 7.22 -13.38 -5.42
CA GLY A 42 6.39 -14.58 -5.27
C GLY A 42 4.93 -14.32 -4.87
N GLY A 43 4.42 -13.10 -5.08
CA GLY A 43 3.00 -12.74 -4.97
C GLY A 43 2.51 -12.40 -3.56
N ALA A 44 3.05 -13.04 -2.52
CA ALA A 44 2.73 -12.74 -1.13
C ALA A 44 3.96 -12.50 -0.23
N PRO A 45 4.90 -11.61 -0.62
CA PRO A 45 6.03 -11.25 0.22
C PRO A 45 5.59 -10.58 1.53
N ALA A 46 6.47 -10.64 2.53
CA ALA A 46 6.27 -9.82 3.72
C ALA A 46 6.41 -8.34 3.36
N LEU A 47 5.74 -7.47 4.13
CA LEU A 47 5.86 -6.02 3.96
C LEU A 47 7.32 -5.55 4.06
N ARG A 48 8.12 -6.20 4.91
CA ARG A 48 9.55 -5.90 5.06
C ARG A 48 10.32 -6.18 3.77
N ASP A 49 10.11 -7.34 3.14
CA ASP A 49 10.81 -7.69 1.89
C ASP A 49 10.43 -6.74 0.76
N LEU A 50 9.14 -6.38 0.69
CA LEU A 50 8.66 -5.42 -0.29
C LEU A 50 9.23 -4.02 -0.05
N PHE A 51 9.35 -3.61 1.21
CA PHE A 51 9.95 -2.34 1.61
C PHE A 51 11.44 -2.27 1.25
N ASP A 52 12.19 -3.34 1.54
CA ASP A 52 13.61 -3.46 1.20
C ASP A 52 13.83 -3.50 -0.32
N HIS A 53 13.02 -4.28 -1.04
CA HIS A 53 13.06 -4.38 -2.51
C HIS A 53 12.78 -3.05 -3.20
N LEU A 54 11.85 -2.27 -2.65
CA LEU A 54 11.51 -0.93 -3.12
C LEU A 54 12.47 0.15 -2.60
N ARG A 55 13.57 -0.25 -1.93
CA ARG A 55 14.59 0.63 -1.35
C ARG A 55 13.99 1.72 -0.48
N GLU A 56 13.02 1.37 0.35
CA GLU A 56 12.38 2.28 1.30
C GLU A 56 11.71 3.50 0.64
N LYS A 57 11.46 3.43 -0.69
CA LYS A 57 10.81 4.50 -1.47
C LYS A 57 9.38 4.77 -1.02
N TYR A 58 8.74 3.79 -0.39
CA TYR A 58 7.36 3.86 0.08
C TYR A 58 7.29 3.47 1.55
N ASP A 59 6.48 4.19 2.31
CA ASP A 59 6.18 3.86 3.71
C ASP A 59 5.38 2.56 3.82
N TYR A 60 5.45 1.90 4.99
CA TYR A 60 4.59 0.76 5.34
C TYR A 60 3.09 1.03 5.11
N PHE A 61 2.64 2.26 5.37
CA PHE A 61 1.26 2.70 5.12
C PHE A 61 0.89 2.54 3.63
N GLN A 62 1.75 3.02 2.73
CA GLN A 62 1.52 2.96 1.29
C GLN A 62 1.54 1.52 0.78
N LEU A 63 2.53 0.72 1.21
CA LEU A 63 2.61 -0.70 0.86
C LEU A 63 1.36 -1.47 1.30
N ARG A 64 0.84 -1.16 2.49
CA ARG A 64 -0.39 -1.76 3.00
C ARG A 64 -1.60 -1.33 2.19
N LEU A 65 -1.73 -0.04 1.86
CA LEU A 65 -2.79 0.47 1.00
C LEU A 65 -2.81 -0.25 -0.35
N ALA A 66 -1.66 -0.34 -1.01
CA ALA A 66 -1.50 -1.03 -2.29
C ALA A 66 -1.95 -2.50 -2.18
N GLY A 67 -1.58 -3.17 -1.10
CA GLY A 67 -2.01 -4.55 -0.84
C GLY A 67 -3.52 -4.71 -0.67
N ILE A 68 -4.18 -3.78 0.03
CA ILE A 68 -5.64 -3.79 0.19
C ILE A 68 -6.33 -3.49 -1.14
N LYS A 69 -5.83 -2.55 -1.95
CA LYS A 69 -6.38 -2.25 -3.30
C LYS A 69 -6.35 -3.49 -4.18
N GLN A 70 -5.23 -4.21 -4.19
CA GLN A 70 -5.07 -5.47 -4.94
C GLN A 70 -6.04 -6.57 -4.50
N GLN A 71 -6.37 -6.65 -3.21
CA GLN A 71 -7.35 -7.62 -2.71
C GLN A 71 -8.80 -7.26 -3.06
N ARG A 72 -9.13 -5.96 -3.18
CA ARG A 72 -10.48 -5.50 -3.52
C ARG A 72 -10.77 -5.47 -5.02
N GLY A 73 -9.73 -5.41 -5.86
CA GLY A 73 -9.85 -5.41 -7.32
C GLY A 73 -9.86 -6.80 -7.97
N ARG A 74 -9.97 -7.87 -7.18
CA ARG A 74 -9.90 -9.27 -7.64
C ARG A 74 -11.20 -10.01 -7.40
#